data_AF-A0AAD8FI54-F1
#
_entry.id   AF-A0AAD8FI54-F1
#
_cell.length_a   1.000
_cell.length_b   1.000
_cell.length_c   1.000
_cell.angle_alpha   90.00
_cell.angle_beta   90.00
_cell.angle_gamma   90.00
#
_symmetry.space_group_name_H-M   'P 1'
#
loop_
_entity.id
_entity.type
_entity.pdbx_description
1 polymer ?
#
loop_
_entity_poly.entity_id
_entity_poly.type
_entity_poly.pdbx_seq_one_letter_code
_entity_poly.pdbx_strand_id
1 'polypeptide(L)'
;MLKEKNNIELIINLLIENYNTVYTRFQNVTIDKMIVGFKGRWLNKQFNPSKPYKYHIKSFGHVDSCTGYVLNLLTYYGKNTSSDPNSDTDRGQGVQIFRTLLGVIGRGYHVFADGLYTTRKLVDYLLSEEQ
;
A
#
# COMPACT_ATOMS: atom_id res chain seq x y z
N MET A 1 -14.88 -14.18 4.54
CA MET A 1 -14.44 -13.08 3.65
C MET A 1 -14.49 -11.72 4.33
N LEU A 2 -15.65 -11.03 4.44
CA LEU A 2 -15.72 -9.70 5.10
C LEU A 2 -15.26 -9.75 6.57
N LYS A 3 -15.67 -10.78 7.32
CA LYS A 3 -15.23 -10.98 8.70
C LYS A 3 -13.70 -11.12 8.84
N GLU A 4 -13.06 -11.91 7.97
CA GLU A 4 -11.60 -12.11 8.02
C GLU A 4 -10.85 -10.85 7.61
N LYS A 5 -11.33 -10.15 6.57
CA LYS A 5 -10.82 -8.85 6.17
C LYS A 5 -10.85 -7.87 7.34
N ASN A 6 -12.02 -7.69 7.96
CA ASN A 6 -12.20 -6.74 9.06
C ASN A 6 -11.28 -7.05 10.24
N ASN A 7 -11.10 -8.33 10.59
CA ASN A 7 -10.19 -8.72 11.66
C ASN A 7 -8.72 -8.40 11.34
N ILE A 8 -8.28 -8.63 10.11
CA ILE A 8 -6.91 -8.34 9.69
C ILE A 8 -6.70 -6.82 9.61
N GLU A 9 -7.60 -6.08 8.98
CA GLU A 9 -7.51 -4.62 8.87
C GLU A 9 -7.53 -3.95 10.24
N LEU A 10 -8.34 -4.44 11.19
CA LEU A 10 -8.35 -3.92 12.56
C LEU A 10 -6.94 -4.00 13.19
N ILE A 11 -6.28 -5.15 13.08
CA ILE A 11 -4.94 -5.34 13.63
C ILE A 11 -3.91 -4.49 12.89
N ILE A 12 -3.96 -4.47 11.55
CA ILE A 12 -3.04 -3.69 10.73
C ILE A 12 -3.16 -2.19 11.02
N ASN A 13 -4.37 -1.67 11.16
CA ASN A 13 -4.60 -0.25 11.47
C ASN A 13 -4.04 0.10 12.86
N LEU A 14 -4.30 -0.73 13.88
CA LEU A 14 -3.71 -0.54 15.22
C LEU A 14 -2.18 -0.54 15.21
N LEU A 15 -1.57 -1.38 14.37
CA LEU A 15 -0.11 -1.39 14.21
C LEU A 15 0.39 -0.12 13.52
N ILE A 16 -0.23 0.29 12.41
CA ILE A 16 0.14 1.50 11.65
C ILE A 16 0.00 2.75 12.51
N GLU A 17 -1.07 2.87 13.29
CA GLU A 17 -1.26 3.97 14.23
C GLU A 17 -0.08 4.05 15.21
N ASN A 18 0.29 2.93 15.84
CA ASN A 18 1.42 2.87 16.74
C ASN A 18 2.77 3.13 16.05
N TYR A 19 2.96 2.65 14.82
CA TYR A 19 4.20 2.88 14.08
C TYR A 19 4.44 4.38 13.83
N ASN A 20 3.37 5.11 13.48
CA ASN A 20 3.45 6.54 13.22
C ASN A 20 3.58 7.40 14.48
N THR A 21 3.32 6.87 15.69
CA THR A 21 3.55 7.62 16.94
C THR A 21 5.00 7.51 17.45
N VAL A 22 5.71 6.43 17.10
CA VAL A 22 7.05 6.13 17.63
C VAL A 22 8.19 6.43 16.66
N TYR A 23 7.90 6.64 15.38
CA TYR A 23 8.92 6.86 14.35
C TYR A 23 8.67 8.13 13.56
N THR A 24 9.71 8.96 13.45
CA THR A 24 9.73 10.11 12.54
C THR A 24 10.47 9.72 11.27
N ARG A 25 9.76 9.78 10.15
CA ARG A 25 10.25 9.43 8.82
C ARG A 25 11.15 10.50 8.19
N PHE A 26 12.02 10.08 7.29
CA PHE A 26 12.81 10.97 6.43
C PHE A 26 12.01 11.43 5.20
N GLN A 27 12.62 12.32 4.42
CA GLN A 27 12.00 12.93 3.25
C GLN A 27 11.71 11.93 2.11
N ASN A 28 12.53 10.90 1.98
CA ASN A 28 12.42 9.93 0.90
C ASN A 28 11.60 8.72 1.35
N VAL A 29 10.53 8.43 0.61
CA VAL A 29 9.63 7.31 0.89
C VAL A 29 9.42 6.45 -0.36
N THR A 30 9.07 5.19 -0.17
CA THR A 30 8.84 4.24 -1.26
C THR A 30 7.48 3.59 -1.14
N ILE A 31 6.80 3.42 -2.28
CA ILE A 31 5.61 2.59 -2.41
C ILE A 31 5.93 1.40 -3.30
N ASP A 32 5.80 0.19 -2.77
CA ASP A 32 6.00 -1.05 -3.51
C ASP A 32 5.14 -2.21 -2.95
N LYS A 33 5.13 -3.33 -3.65
CA LYS A 33 4.48 -4.58 -3.27
C LYS A 33 5.26 -5.25 -2.14
N MET A 34 4.61 -5.45 -1.00
CA MET A 34 5.08 -6.31 0.09
C MET A 34 4.44 -7.69 -0.01
N ILE A 35 5.23 -8.73 0.21
CA ILE A 35 4.81 -10.12 0.02
C ILE A 35 5.11 -10.93 1.27
N VAL A 36 4.09 -11.62 1.79
CA VAL A 36 4.24 -12.59 2.87
C VAL A 36 3.92 -13.98 2.32
N GLY A 37 4.91 -14.87 2.30
CA GLY A 37 4.72 -16.25 1.86
C GLY A 37 3.69 -16.96 2.74
N PHE A 38 2.66 -17.56 2.12
CA PHE A 38 1.59 -18.21 2.85
C PHE A 38 1.07 -19.41 2.05
N LYS A 39 0.97 -20.57 2.69
CA LYS A 39 0.46 -21.80 2.05
C LYS A 39 -0.94 -22.20 2.53
N GLY A 40 -1.43 -21.62 3.62
CA GLY A 40 -2.74 -21.95 4.20
C GLY A 40 -3.93 -21.56 3.30
N ARG A 41 -5.14 -21.86 3.81
CA ARG A 41 -6.39 -21.48 3.15
C ARG A 41 -6.64 -20.00 3.38
N TRP A 42 -6.60 -19.23 2.30
CA TRP A 42 -7.02 -17.84 2.27
C TRP A 42 -7.46 -17.50 0.85
N LEU A 43 -8.60 -16.83 0.73
CA LEU A 43 -9.27 -16.63 -0.55
C LEU A 43 -8.46 -15.74 -1.51
N ASN A 44 -7.81 -14.69 -1.00
CA ASN A 44 -7.12 -13.70 -1.82
C ASN A 44 -5.62 -13.99 -2.00
N LYS A 45 -5.20 -15.23 -1.69
CA LYS A 45 -3.83 -15.68 -1.86
C LYS A 45 -3.46 -15.63 -3.33
N GLN A 46 -2.34 -14.98 -3.65
CA GLN A 46 -1.86 -14.90 -5.03
C GLN A 46 -0.83 -15.99 -5.31
N PHE A 47 -0.77 -16.40 -6.58
CA PHE A 47 0.27 -17.25 -7.11
C PHE A 47 1.13 -16.44 -8.11
N ASN A 48 2.44 -16.41 -7.90
CA ASN A 48 3.40 -15.85 -8.87
C ASN A 48 4.59 -16.81 -9.00
N PRO A 49 4.78 -17.46 -10.16
CA PRO A 49 5.85 -18.44 -10.35
C PRO A 49 7.25 -17.80 -10.29
N SER A 50 7.37 -16.50 -10.59
CA SER A 50 8.63 -15.76 -10.59
C SER A 50 9.10 -15.31 -9.20
N LYS A 51 8.30 -15.54 -8.14
CA LYS A 51 8.66 -15.18 -6.76
C LYS A 51 9.09 -16.42 -5.97
N PRO A 52 10.09 -16.31 -5.07
CA PRO A 52 10.52 -17.42 -4.23
C PRO A 52 9.36 -18.07 -3.45
N TYR A 53 8.50 -17.22 -2.88
CA TYR A 53 7.24 -17.65 -2.27
C TYR A 53 6.12 -17.60 -3.30
N LYS A 54 5.97 -18.69 -4.06
CA LYS A 54 4.98 -18.77 -5.15
C LYS A 54 3.57 -18.42 -4.69
N TYR A 55 3.14 -18.97 -3.56
CA TYR A 55 1.87 -18.63 -2.92
C TYR A 55 2.09 -17.62 -1.80
N HIS A 56 1.36 -16.50 -1.85
CA HIS A 56 1.58 -15.41 -0.91
C HIS A 56 0.35 -14.52 -0.66
N ILE A 57 0.42 -13.81 0.46
CA ILE A 57 -0.38 -12.64 0.76
C ILE A 57 0.31 -11.44 0.15
N LYS A 58 -0.43 -10.67 -0.66
CA LYS A 58 0.06 -9.46 -1.28
C LYS A 58 -0.46 -8.25 -0.51
N SER A 59 0.42 -7.33 -0.21
CA SER A 59 0.09 -5.99 0.29
C SER A 59 0.89 -4.95 -0.49
N PHE A 60 0.50 -3.68 -0.37
CA PHE A 60 1.26 -2.54 -0.85
C PHE A 60 1.77 -1.79 0.38
N GLY A 61 3.08 -1.61 0.48
CA GLY A 61 3.72 -0.95 1.61
C GLY A 61 4.13 0.46 1.24
N HIS A 62 3.88 1.39 2.15
CA HIS A 62 4.53 2.69 2.18
C HIS A 62 5.62 2.65 3.25
N VAL A 63 6.85 2.83 2.84
CA VAL A 63 8.03 2.65 3.69
C VAL A 63 8.97 3.85 3.59
N ASP A 64 9.65 4.14 4.69
CA ASP A 64 10.79 5.05 4.72
C ASP A 64 11.93 4.45 3.87
N SER A 65 12.44 5.21 2.90
CA SER A 65 13.46 4.69 1.98
C SER A 65 14.82 4.48 2.63
N CYS A 66 15.13 5.18 3.72
CA CYS A 66 16.43 5.11 4.38
C CYS A 66 16.50 3.91 5.33
N THR A 67 15.43 3.66 6.08
CA THR A 67 15.41 2.64 7.14
C THR A 67 14.62 1.39 6.78
N GLY A 68 13.77 1.45 5.75
CA GLY A 68 12.79 0.41 5.44
C GLY A 68 11.63 0.35 6.42
N TYR A 69 11.47 1.35 7.29
CA TYR A 69 10.41 1.39 8.30
C TYR A 69 9.03 1.53 7.65
N VAL A 70 8.06 0.72 8.09
CA VAL A 70 6.71 0.71 7.50
C VAL A 70 5.88 1.85 8.08
N LEU A 71 5.43 2.74 7.21
CA LEU A 71 4.62 3.91 7.53
C LEU A 71 3.13 3.64 7.32
N ASN A 72 2.79 2.85 6.29
CA ASN A 72 1.43 2.46 5.98
C ASN A 72 1.40 1.13 5.21
N LEU A 73 0.29 0.40 5.25
CA LEU A 73 0.14 -0.88 4.58
C LEU A 73 -1.30 -1.08 4.06
N LEU A 74 -1.42 -1.39 2.79
CA LEU A 74 -2.69 -1.73 2.14
C LEU A 74 -2.70 -3.19 1.73
N THR A 75 -3.47 -4.02 2.44
CA THR A 75 -3.57 -5.46 2.13
C THR A 75 -4.53 -5.71 0.97
N TYR A 76 -4.14 -6.57 0.03
CA TYR A 76 -4.95 -6.89 -1.14
C TYR A 76 -6.02 -7.94 -0.82
N TYR A 77 -7.29 -7.60 -1.05
CA TYR A 77 -8.44 -8.49 -0.88
C TYR A 77 -9.24 -8.69 -2.17
N GLY A 78 -8.57 -8.60 -3.33
CA GLY A 78 -9.27 -8.64 -4.61
C GLY A 78 -10.10 -7.38 -4.83
N LYS A 79 -11.34 -7.55 -5.30
CA LYS A 79 -12.32 -6.47 -5.46
C LYS A 79 -12.74 -5.81 -4.15
N ASN A 80 -12.51 -6.48 -3.03
CA ASN A 80 -12.85 -5.98 -1.70
C ASN A 80 -11.68 -5.26 -1.01
N THR A 81 -10.63 -4.89 -1.74
CA THR A 81 -9.51 -4.12 -1.15
C THR A 81 -10.03 -2.76 -0.68
N SER A 82 -9.76 -2.38 0.57
CA SER A 82 -10.18 -1.08 1.11
C SER A 82 -9.34 0.04 0.50
N SER A 83 -9.75 0.56 -0.65
CA SER A 83 -9.24 1.83 -1.16
C SER A 83 -9.98 3.00 -0.51
N ASP A 84 -9.41 4.21 -0.64
CA ASP A 84 -10.07 5.44 -0.19
C ASP A 84 -11.46 5.54 -0.85
N PRO A 85 -12.55 5.72 -0.10
CA PRO A 85 -13.92 5.78 -0.65
C PRO A 85 -14.12 6.97 -1.61
N ASN A 86 -13.29 8.00 -1.51
CA ASN A 86 -13.29 9.14 -2.42
C ASN A 86 -12.39 8.89 -3.65
N SER A 87 -11.73 7.73 -3.74
CA SER A 87 -10.89 7.37 -4.87
C SER A 87 -11.76 7.09 -6.09
N ASP A 88 -11.65 7.99 -7.05
CA ASP A 88 -12.32 7.92 -8.33
C ASP A 88 -11.79 6.70 -9.11
N THR A 89 -12.60 5.65 -9.23
CA THR A 89 -12.15 4.35 -9.76
C THR A 89 -11.61 4.44 -11.19
N ASP A 90 -12.04 5.46 -11.94
CA ASP A 90 -11.66 5.74 -13.32
C ASP A 90 -10.21 6.24 -13.48
N ARG A 91 -9.58 6.68 -12.38
CA ARG A 91 -8.19 7.14 -12.36
C ARG A 91 -7.17 6.00 -12.34
N GLY A 92 -7.62 4.76 -12.15
CA GLY A 92 -6.81 3.55 -12.24
C GLY A 92 -6.24 3.07 -10.90
N GLN A 93 -5.79 1.81 -10.88
CA GLN A 93 -5.40 1.12 -9.64
C GLN A 93 -4.19 1.78 -8.93
N GLY A 94 -3.23 2.33 -9.69
CA GLY A 94 -2.08 3.03 -9.13
C GLY A 94 -2.48 4.25 -8.30
N VAL A 95 -3.38 5.07 -8.83
CA VAL A 95 -3.89 6.27 -8.13
C VAL A 95 -4.59 5.88 -6.83
N GLN A 96 -5.44 4.84 -6.85
CA GLN A 96 -6.12 4.37 -5.64
C GLN A 96 -5.12 3.91 -4.56
N ILE A 97 -4.11 3.13 -4.95
CA ILE A 97 -3.08 2.65 -4.02
C ILE A 97 -2.30 3.83 -3.42
N PHE A 98 -1.83 4.75 -4.25
CA PHE A 98 -1.00 5.88 -3.80
C PHE A 98 -1.80 6.81 -2.91
N ARG A 99 -3.03 7.14 -3.29
CA ARG A 99 -3.92 7.97 -2.46
C ARG A 99 -4.14 7.35 -1.08
N THR A 100 -4.48 6.06 -1.02
CA THR A 100 -4.70 5.37 0.25
C THR A 100 -3.43 5.32 1.11
N LEU A 101 -2.27 5.05 0.50
CA LEU A 101 -1.02 4.89 1.23
C LEU A 101 -0.37 6.21 1.66
N LEU A 102 -0.49 7.26 0.84
CA LEU A 102 0.08 8.58 1.09
C LEU A 102 -0.82 9.45 1.97
N GLY A 103 -2.10 9.11 2.17
CA GLY A 103 -3.02 9.90 2.99
C GLY A 103 -2.60 10.09 4.46
N VAL A 104 -1.59 9.36 4.94
CA VAL A 104 -1.02 9.51 6.29
C VAL A 104 0.17 10.48 6.34
N ILE A 105 0.61 11.00 5.18
CA ILE A 105 1.76 11.92 5.09
C ILE A 105 1.33 13.25 4.48
N GLY A 106 1.97 14.33 4.93
CA GLY A 106 1.80 15.66 4.35
C GLY A 106 2.64 15.84 3.08
N ARG A 107 2.90 17.09 2.73
CA ARG A 107 3.71 17.47 1.56
C ARG A 107 5.22 17.49 1.87
N GLY A 108 6.03 17.63 0.82
CA GLY A 108 7.48 17.79 0.92
C GLY A 108 8.29 16.50 0.85
N TYR A 109 7.66 15.38 0.49
CA TYR A 109 8.30 14.06 0.39
C TYR A 109 8.60 13.69 -1.05
N HIS A 110 9.67 12.93 -1.26
CA HIS A 110 9.97 12.30 -2.54
C HIS A 110 9.49 10.86 -2.53
N VAL A 111 8.58 10.53 -3.45
CA VAL A 111 8.00 9.18 -3.55
C VAL A 111 8.70 8.39 -4.65
N PHE A 112 9.30 7.28 -4.27
CA PHE A 112 9.91 6.30 -5.19
C PHE A 112 8.97 5.12 -5.38
N ALA A 113 8.88 4.59 -6.60
CA ALA A 113 8.00 3.48 -6.92
C ALA A 113 8.49 2.68 -8.13
N ASP A 114 7.92 1.49 -8.31
CA ASP A 114 8.22 0.63 -9.45
C ASP A 114 7.70 1.22 -10.79
N GLY A 115 8.22 0.68 -11.90
CA GLY A 115 7.81 1.10 -13.24
C GLY A 115 6.34 0.80 -13.57
N LEU A 116 5.68 -0.13 -12.86
CA LEU A 116 4.25 -0.45 -13.05
C LEU A 116 3.37 0.74 -12.63
N TYR A 117 3.83 1.55 -11.67
CA TYR A 117 3.11 2.72 -11.21
C TYR A 117 3.40 3.98 -12.01
N THR A 118 4.43 3.98 -12.88
CA THR A 118 4.87 5.16 -13.66
C THR A 118 3.93 5.46 -14.83
N THR A 119 2.68 5.81 -14.52
CA THR A 119 1.63 6.13 -15.48
C THR A 119 1.32 7.62 -15.47
N ARG A 120 0.95 8.18 -16.64
CA ARG A 120 0.60 9.61 -16.75
C ARG A 120 -0.50 10.03 -15.77
N LYS A 121 -1.53 9.18 -15.62
CA LYS A 121 -2.63 9.39 -14.68
C LYS A 121 -2.16 9.54 -13.22
N LEU A 122 -1.18 8.74 -12.80
CA LEU A 122 -0.64 8.83 -11.44
C LEU A 122 0.19 10.10 -11.27
N VAL A 123 1.04 10.42 -12.24
CA VAL A 123 1.86 11.64 -12.19
C VAL A 123 0.98 12.89 -12.12
N ASP A 124 -0.04 13.00 -12.99
CA ASP A 124 -0.97 14.14 -12.98
C ASP A 124 -1.71 14.26 -11.64
N TYR A 125 -2.10 13.11 -11.05
CA TYR A 125 -2.71 13.09 -9.71
C TYR A 125 -1.75 13.61 -8.63
N LEU A 126 -0.52 13.09 -8.56
CA LEU A 126 0.45 13.51 -7.54
C LEU A 126 0.82 14.99 -7.67
N LEU A 127 0.92 15.51 -8.89
CA LEU A 127 1.16 16.94 -9.14
C LEU A 127 -0.03 17.82 -8.70
N SER A 128 -1.27 17.32 -8.82
CA SER A 128 -2.45 18.06 -8.35
C SER A 128 -2.56 18.14 -6.82
N GLU A 129 -1.94 17.22 -6.10
CA GLU A 129 -1.91 17.20 -4.62
C GLU A 129 -0.79 18.07 -4.03
N GLU A 130 0.22 18.40 -4.84
CA GLU A 130 1.35 19.26 -4.46
C GLU A 130 0.96 20.74 -4.35
N GLN A 131 0.00 21.18 -5.19
CA GLN A 131 -0.55 22.55 -5.24
C GLN A 131 -1.43 22.85 -4.03
#